data_AF-A0A1U3S368-F1
#
_entry.id   AF-A0A1U3S368-F1
#
_cell.length_a   1.000
_cell.length_b   1.000
_cell.length_c   1.000
_cell.angle_alpha   90.00
_cell.angle_beta   90.00
_cell.angle_gamma   90.00
#
_symmetry.space_group_name_H-M   'P 1'
#
loop_
_entity.id
_entity.type
_entity.pdbx_description
1 polymer ?
#
loop_
_entity_poly.entity_id
_entity_poly.type
_entity_poly.pdbx_seq_one_letter_code
_entity_poly.pdbx_strand_id
1 'polypeptide(L)'
;MALVFLDTETTGLHREREPWEIAIIRRTAAGQRQLHLCVDVQDLDLAAADPAGLEISGFHKRHPQVRLRPLQFPRVFRAAEAVSLVAEWTAGATIIGVIPQFDTECLARMFLTHGVGPTWNPELVDVVATTAARLRDRGLTPDADYSNLSLQFGVKTPSAGQRHTALGDARWAMRWYDRLSE
;
A
#
# COMPACT_ATOMS: atom_id res chain seq x y z
N MET A 1 -15.82 -7.20 -12.07
CA MET A 1 -15.23 -6.11 -11.27
C MET A 1 -13.82 -6.52 -10.86
N ALA A 2 -12.84 -5.62 -10.93
CA ALA A 2 -11.48 -5.88 -10.46
C ALA A 2 -11.30 -5.32 -9.05
N LEU A 3 -10.63 -6.08 -8.18
CA LEU A 3 -10.21 -5.62 -6.86
C LEU A 3 -8.69 -5.41 -6.87
N VAL A 4 -8.23 -4.39 -6.18
CA VAL A 4 -6.81 -4.12 -5.99
C VAL A 4 -6.53 -3.96 -4.50
N PHE A 5 -5.68 -4.83 -3.96
CA PHE A 5 -5.10 -4.64 -2.63
C PHE A 5 -3.80 -3.87 -2.81
N LEU A 6 -3.78 -2.65 -2.28
CA LEU A 6 -2.72 -1.67 -2.50
C LEU A 6 -2.10 -1.30 -1.15
N ASP A 7 -0.79 -1.15 -1.14
CA ASP A 7 -0.04 -0.53 -0.06
C ASP A 7 1.23 0.13 -0.62
N THR A 8 1.66 1.21 0.02
CA THR A 8 2.86 1.96 -0.32
C THR A 8 3.72 2.22 0.91
N GLU A 9 5.02 2.12 0.73
CA GLU A 9 5.98 2.70 1.67
C GLU A 9 6.42 4.04 1.15
N THR A 10 6.44 5.04 2.02
CA THR A 10 6.59 6.44 1.63
C THR A 10 7.78 7.10 2.33
N THR A 11 8.21 8.25 1.80
CA THR A 11 9.29 9.06 2.38
C THR A 11 8.91 9.74 3.70
N GLY A 12 7.68 9.57 4.19
CA GLY A 12 7.20 10.13 5.44
C GLY A 12 5.68 10.16 5.56
N LEU A 13 5.16 10.69 6.66
CA LEU A 13 3.70 10.85 6.87
C LEU A 13 3.17 12.22 6.41
N HIS A 14 4.05 13.14 6.02
CA HIS A 14 3.70 14.49 5.57
C HIS A 14 2.90 14.47 4.25
N ARG A 15 2.30 15.59 3.88
CA ARG A 15 1.39 15.68 2.73
C ARG A 15 2.13 15.50 1.40
N GLU A 16 3.36 15.99 1.32
CA GLU A 16 4.24 15.95 0.16
C GLU A 16 5.09 14.67 0.09
N ARG A 17 4.72 13.62 0.84
CA ARG A 17 5.39 12.31 0.84
C ARG A 17 5.35 11.65 -0.54
N GLU A 18 6.40 10.90 -0.86
CA GLU A 18 6.55 10.17 -2.12
C GLU A 18 6.59 8.67 -1.88
N PRO A 19 5.94 7.86 -2.73
CA PRO A 19 6.00 6.42 -2.60
C PRO A 19 7.35 5.92 -3.13
N TRP A 20 8.08 5.16 -2.33
CA TRP A 20 9.34 4.55 -2.76
C TRP A 20 9.22 3.04 -2.96
N GLU A 21 8.27 2.38 -2.30
CA GLU A 21 7.87 0.98 -2.54
C GLU A 21 6.38 0.95 -2.83
N ILE A 22 5.98 0.23 -3.88
CA ILE A 22 4.57 0.10 -4.26
C ILE A 22 4.28 -1.38 -4.48
N ALA A 23 3.24 -1.89 -3.81
CA ALA A 23 2.75 -3.24 -4.03
C ALA A 23 1.26 -3.26 -4.34
N ILE A 24 0.91 -3.99 -5.39
CA ILE A 24 -0.46 -4.19 -5.84
C ILE A 24 -0.72 -5.67 -6.00
N ILE A 25 -1.82 -6.15 -5.43
CA ILE A 25 -2.39 -7.46 -5.74
C ILE A 25 -3.71 -7.22 -6.46
N ARG A 26 -3.74 -7.48 -7.76
CA ARG A 26 -4.94 -7.32 -8.58
C ARG A 26 -5.67 -8.64 -8.70
N ARG A 27 -6.95 -8.68 -8.30
CA ARG A 27 -7.82 -9.85 -8.40
C ARG A 27 -8.95 -9.58 -9.40
N THR A 28 -9.11 -10.51 -10.34
CA THR A 28 -10.16 -10.49 -11.37
C THR A 28 -10.77 -11.88 -11.51
N ALA A 29 -11.80 -12.02 -12.35
CA ALA A 29 -12.35 -13.34 -12.70
C ALA A 29 -11.30 -14.28 -13.36
N ALA A 30 -10.29 -13.72 -14.03
CA ALA A 30 -9.20 -14.48 -14.65
C ALA A 30 -8.12 -14.92 -13.64
N GLY A 31 -8.25 -14.52 -12.36
CA GLY A 31 -7.32 -14.86 -11.30
C GLY A 31 -6.62 -13.65 -10.69
N GLN A 32 -5.54 -13.94 -9.96
CA GLN A 32 -4.79 -12.98 -9.16
C GLN A 32 -3.39 -12.78 -9.72
N ARG A 33 -2.96 -11.52 -9.81
CA ARG A 33 -1.61 -11.11 -10.22
C ARG A 33 -1.05 -10.11 -9.21
N GLN A 34 0.28 -10.00 -9.17
CA GLN A 34 0.98 -9.12 -8.24
C GLN A 34 1.99 -8.23 -8.98
N LEU A 35 2.02 -6.95 -8.63
CA LEU A 35 3.06 -5.99 -8.96
C LEU A 35 3.76 -5.59 -7.66
N HIS A 36 5.09 -5.54 -7.68
CA HIS A 36 5.91 -5.07 -6.56
C HIS A 36 7.14 -4.40 -7.13
N LEU A 37 7.27 -3.09 -6.89
CA LEU A 37 8.31 -2.26 -7.45
C LEU A 37 8.85 -1.25 -6.43
N CYS A 38 10.04 -0.74 -6.70
CA CYS A 38 10.58 0.46 -6.05
C CYS A 38 10.75 1.59 -7.06
N VAL A 39 10.61 2.82 -6.60
CA VAL A 39 10.89 4.04 -7.39
C VAL A 39 12.36 4.39 -7.25
N ASP A 40 13.01 4.72 -8.35
CA ASP A 40 14.43 5.10 -8.38
C ASP A 40 14.72 6.27 -7.44
N VAL A 41 15.80 6.17 -6.66
CA VAL A 41 16.17 7.21 -5.67
C VAL A 41 16.44 8.58 -6.28
N GLN A 42 16.77 8.64 -7.58
CA GLN A 42 16.96 9.89 -8.29
C GLN A 42 15.64 10.62 -8.59
N ASP A 43 14.50 9.93 -8.47
CA ASP A 43 13.16 10.50 -8.61
C ASP A 43 12.49 10.74 -7.24
N LEU A 44 13.23 10.62 -6.13
CA LEU A 44 12.75 10.88 -4.77
C LEU A 44 13.44 12.12 -4.18
N ASP A 45 12.67 13.03 -3.58
CA ASP A 45 13.18 14.14 -2.79
C ASP A 45 13.53 13.66 -1.36
N LEU A 46 14.66 12.97 -1.27
CA LEU A 46 15.17 12.48 0.01
C LEU A 46 15.63 13.60 0.96
N ALA A 47 15.82 14.83 0.48
CA ALA A 47 16.14 15.97 1.33
C ALA A 47 14.91 16.48 2.10
N ALA A 48 13.72 16.35 1.51
CA ALA A 48 12.44 16.66 2.15
C ALA A 48 11.83 15.47 2.93
N ALA A 49 12.43 14.29 2.84
CA ALA A 49 11.94 13.09 3.53
C ALA A 49 11.96 13.23 5.06
N ASP A 50 11.02 12.56 5.73
CA ASP A 50 10.98 12.45 7.18
C ASP A 50 11.91 11.32 7.65
N PRO A 51 12.99 11.62 8.41
CA PRO A 51 13.90 10.58 8.89
C PRO A 51 13.22 9.49 9.71
N ALA A 52 12.19 9.83 10.49
CA ALA A 52 11.44 8.84 11.28
C ALA A 52 10.63 7.91 10.36
N GLY A 53 10.01 8.47 9.32
CA GLY A 53 9.30 7.71 8.28
C GLY A 53 10.23 6.76 7.51
N LEU A 54 11.44 7.20 7.16
CA LEU A 54 12.44 6.36 6.50
C LEU A 54 12.95 5.23 7.40
N GLU A 55 13.07 5.45 8.71
CA GLU A 55 13.45 4.40 9.66
C GLU A 55 12.32 3.39 9.87
N ILE A 56 11.09 3.84 10.05
CA ILE A 56 9.90 2.97 10.21
C ILE A 56 9.69 2.10 8.97
N SER A 57 9.72 2.71 7.80
CA SER A 57 9.62 1.98 6.54
C SER A 57 10.90 1.17 6.27
N GLY A 58 12.02 1.45 6.93
CA GLY A 58 13.27 0.73 6.72
C GLY A 58 13.92 0.99 5.35
N PHE A 59 13.68 2.16 4.76
CA PHE A 59 14.18 2.59 3.45
C PHE A 59 15.68 2.26 3.28
N HIS A 60 16.54 2.68 4.21
CA HIS A 60 17.99 2.47 4.14
C HIS A 60 18.42 0.99 4.19
N LYS A 61 17.57 0.13 4.74
CA LYS A 61 17.82 -1.32 4.87
C LYS A 61 17.25 -2.09 3.67
N ARG A 62 16.21 -1.56 3.03
CA ARG A 62 15.38 -2.32 2.07
C ARG A 62 15.47 -1.82 0.64
N HIS A 63 15.58 -0.52 0.40
CA HIS A 63 15.57 0.03 -0.95
C HIS A 63 16.78 -0.49 -1.77
N PRO A 64 16.58 -1.08 -2.96
CA PRO A 64 17.64 -1.80 -3.69
C PRO A 64 18.88 -0.96 -4.02
N GLN A 65 18.74 0.35 -4.23
CA GLN A 65 19.83 1.27 -4.59
C GLN A 65 20.60 1.86 -3.38
N VAL A 66 20.11 1.70 -2.15
CA VAL A 66 20.76 2.29 -0.95
C VAL A 66 21.33 1.26 0.01
N ARG A 67 20.77 0.05 0.01
CA ARG A 67 21.25 -1.02 0.90
C ARG A 67 22.65 -1.49 0.49
N LEU A 68 23.47 -1.84 1.49
CA LEU A 68 24.86 -2.30 1.30
C LEU A 68 25.01 -3.55 0.41
N ARG A 69 23.97 -4.38 0.32
CA ARG A 69 23.94 -5.59 -0.52
C ARG A 69 22.65 -5.59 -1.35
N PRO A 70 22.66 -5.01 -2.56
CA PRO A 70 21.47 -4.90 -3.40
C PRO A 70 20.84 -6.27 -3.65
N LEU A 71 19.53 -6.37 -3.45
CA LEU A 71 18.75 -7.51 -3.94
C LEU A 71 18.21 -7.18 -5.33
N GLN A 72 17.99 -8.21 -6.15
CA GLN A 72 17.35 -8.04 -7.47
C GLN A 72 15.86 -7.71 -7.39
N PHE A 73 15.25 -7.82 -6.20
CA PHE A 73 13.83 -7.61 -5.97
C PHE A 73 13.58 -6.71 -4.75
N PRO A 74 12.52 -5.87 -4.80
CA PRO A 74 11.73 -5.54 -5.99
C PRO A 74 12.54 -4.80 -7.07
N ARG A 75 12.09 -4.83 -8.33
CA ARG A 75 12.75 -4.09 -9.41
C ARG A 75 12.56 -2.58 -9.19
N VAL A 76 13.60 -1.82 -9.53
CA VAL A 76 13.58 -0.36 -9.49
C VAL A 76 13.17 0.18 -10.86
N PHE A 77 12.30 1.20 -10.85
CA PHE A 77 11.81 1.88 -12.04
C PHE A 77 11.94 3.39 -11.87
N ARG A 78 12.13 4.11 -12.98
CA ARG A 78 11.93 5.57 -12.96
C ARG A 78 10.47 5.89 -12.64
N ALA A 79 10.21 7.01 -12.00
CA ALA A 79 8.86 7.40 -11.58
C ALA A 79 7.86 7.42 -12.75
N ALA A 80 8.27 7.87 -13.94
CA ALA A 80 7.39 7.86 -15.12
C ALA A 80 6.95 6.42 -15.56
N GLU A 81 7.86 5.45 -15.47
CA GLU A 81 7.56 4.05 -15.77
C GLU A 81 6.69 3.43 -14.66
N ALA A 82 7.01 3.74 -13.39
CA ALA A 82 6.23 3.31 -12.25
C ALA A 82 4.79 3.84 -12.33
N VAL A 83 4.58 5.12 -12.68
CA VAL A 83 3.26 5.71 -12.91
C VAL A 83 2.50 4.94 -13.99
N SER A 84 3.14 4.66 -15.13
CA SER A 84 2.50 3.95 -16.24
C SER A 84 2.02 2.55 -15.81
N LEU A 85 2.87 1.80 -15.10
CA LEU A 85 2.54 0.48 -14.57
C LEU A 85 1.43 0.55 -13.51
N VAL A 86 1.57 1.43 -12.52
CA VAL A 86 0.61 1.51 -11.42
C VAL A 86 -0.75 1.98 -11.93
N ALA A 87 -0.80 2.90 -12.91
CA ALA A 87 -2.03 3.34 -13.55
C ALA A 87 -2.73 2.19 -14.30
N GLU A 88 -2.00 1.39 -15.07
CA GLU A 88 -2.54 0.21 -15.76
C GLU A 88 -3.13 -0.80 -14.76
N TRP A 89 -2.42 -1.07 -13.67
CA TRP A 89 -2.80 -2.09 -12.69
C TRP A 89 -4.01 -1.69 -11.83
N THR A 90 -4.19 -0.39 -11.60
CA THR A 90 -5.29 0.16 -10.79
C THR A 90 -6.50 0.57 -11.62
N ALA A 91 -6.38 0.66 -12.95
CA ALA A 91 -7.45 1.10 -13.83
C ALA A 91 -8.77 0.33 -13.63
N GLY A 92 -9.84 1.08 -13.35
CA GLY A 92 -11.21 0.59 -13.16
C GLY A 92 -11.40 -0.37 -11.98
N ALA A 93 -10.40 -0.50 -11.10
CA ALA A 93 -10.48 -1.38 -9.94
C ALA A 93 -11.00 -0.65 -8.70
N THR A 94 -11.63 -1.39 -7.80
CA THR A 94 -11.88 -0.92 -6.43
C THR A 94 -10.61 -1.15 -5.60
N ILE A 95 -10.08 -0.07 -5.03
CA ILE A 95 -8.91 -0.14 -4.15
C ILE A 95 -9.34 -0.55 -2.75
N ILE A 96 -8.61 -1.50 -2.18
CA ILE A 96 -8.79 -2.03 -0.83
C ILE A 96 -7.45 -1.92 -0.11
N GLY A 97 -7.47 -1.46 1.14
CA GLY A 97 -6.25 -1.33 1.94
C GLY A 97 -6.53 -1.15 3.42
N VAL A 98 -5.46 -1.03 4.20
CA VAL A 98 -5.49 -0.59 5.59
C VAL A 98 -5.33 0.93 5.56
N ILE A 99 -6.41 1.70 5.70
CA ILE A 99 -6.40 3.17 5.51
C ILE A 99 -5.93 3.56 4.09
N PRO A 100 -6.58 3.03 3.02
CA PRO A 100 -6.11 3.17 1.63
C PRO A 100 -6.12 4.61 1.10
N GLN A 101 -6.80 5.54 1.79
CA GLN A 101 -6.76 6.96 1.47
C GLN A 101 -5.32 7.50 1.49
N PHE A 102 -4.49 7.03 2.44
CA PHE A 102 -3.11 7.46 2.58
C PHE A 102 -2.28 7.13 1.34
N ASP A 103 -2.40 5.89 0.84
CA ASP A 103 -1.70 5.39 -0.34
C ASP A 103 -2.24 6.01 -1.63
N THR A 104 -3.56 6.08 -1.77
CA THR A 104 -4.18 6.61 -3.00
C THR A 104 -3.95 8.10 -3.18
N GLU A 105 -3.91 8.90 -2.11
CA GLU A 105 -3.49 10.30 -2.19
C GLU A 105 -2.03 10.45 -2.62
N CYS A 106 -1.15 9.60 -2.07
CA CYS A 106 0.27 9.57 -2.40
C CYS A 106 0.47 9.25 -3.89
N LEU A 107 -0.18 8.19 -4.38
CA LEU A 107 -0.13 7.77 -5.79
C LEU A 107 -0.79 8.78 -6.71
N ALA A 108 -1.94 9.35 -6.34
CA ALA A 108 -2.62 10.36 -7.15
C ALA A 108 -1.71 11.59 -7.36
N ARG A 109 -0.98 12.02 -6.32
CA ARG A 109 0.01 13.11 -6.46
C ARG A 109 1.15 12.72 -7.40
N MET A 110 1.71 11.52 -7.24
CA MET A 110 2.74 11.01 -8.15
C MET A 110 2.23 10.99 -9.61
N PHE A 111 1.00 10.54 -9.84
CA PHE A 111 0.39 10.51 -11.17
C PHE A 111 0.25 11.91 -11.76
N LEU A 112 -0.26 12.87 -10.98
CA LEU A 112 -0.46 14.25 -11.42
C LEU A 112 0.86 14.92 -11.82
N THR A 113 1.94 14.71 -11.07
CA THR A 113 3.28 15.22 -11.43
C THR A 113 3.76 14.70 -12.79
N HIS A 114 3.27 13.54 -13.21
CA HIS A 114 3.57 12.93 -14.51
C HIS A 114 2.45 13.12 -15.56
N GLY A 115 1.48 13.99 -15.31
CA GLY A 115 0.39 14.30 -16.26
C GLY A 115 -0.63 13.16 -16.44
N VAL A 116 -0.69 12.23 -15.49
CA VAL A 116 -1.63 11.10 -15.48
C VAL A 116 -2.70 11.33 -14.42
N GLY A 117 -3.95 10.98 -14.72
CA GLY A 117 -5.05 10.99 -13.76
C GLY A 117 -5.34 9.58 -13.23
N PRO A 118 -5.72 9.42 -11.95
CA PRO A 118 -6.17 8.13 -11.44
C PRO A 118 -7.48 7.70 -12.11
N THR A 119 -7.60 6.41 -12.41
CA THR A 119 -8.79 5.81 -13.07
C THR A 119 -9.36 4.63 -12.30
N TRP A 120 -8.89 4.39 -11.08
CA TRP A 120 -9.55 3.47 -10.14
C TRP A 120 -10.91 4.03 -9.70
N ASN A 121 -11.76 3.16 -9.15
CA ASN A 121 -13.06 3.58 -8.62
C ASN A 121 -12.86 4.56 -7.44
N PRO A 122 -13.60 5.68 -7.38
CA PRO A 122 -13.42 6.67 -6.33
C PRO A 122 -13.82 6.16 -4.94
N GLU A 123 -14.70 5.16 -4.88
CA GLU A 123 -15.06 4.48 -3.63
C GLU A 123 -13.96 3.49 -3.24
N LEU A 124 -13.26 3.81 -2.16
CA LEU A 124 -12.24 2.96 -1.55
C LEU A 124 -12.87 2.04 -0.49
N VAL A 125 -12.30 0.86 -0.31
CA VAL A 125 -12.66 -0.03 0.82
C VAL A 125 -11.55 0.00 1.85
N ASP A 126 -11.81 0.67 2.97
CA ASP A 126 -10.96 0.62 4.14
C ASP A 126 -11.37 -0.56 5.03
N VAL A 127 -10.48 -1.57 5.14
CA VAL A 127 -10.74 -2.76 5.95
C VAL A 127 -10.83 -2.43 7.45
N VAL A 128 -10.17 -1.36 7.91
CA VAL A 128 -10.19 -0.91 9.31
C VAL A 128 -11.57 -0.34 9.64
N ALA A 129 -12.02 0.66 8.86
CA ALA A 129 -13.31 1.30 9.05
C ALA A 129 -14.47 0.29 8.91
N THR A 130 -14.41 -0.57 7.90
CA THR A 130 -15.42 -1.61 7.65
C THR A 130 -15.51 -2.61 8.81
N THR A 131 -14.35 -3.05 9.33
CA THR A 131 -14.29 -3.95 10.49
C THR A 131 -14.85 -3.30 11.75
N ALA A 132 -14.45 -2.06 12.03
CA ALA A 132 -14.91 -1.33 13.20
C ALA A 132 -16.44 -1.14 13.17
N ALA A 133 -17.02 -0.83 12.01
CA ALA A 133 -18.47 -0.76 11.84
C ALA A 133 -19.14 -2.12 12.12
N ARG A 134 -18.64 -3.20 11.52
CA ARG A 134 -19.16 -4.57 11.69
C ARG A 134 -19.13 -5.06 13.13
N LEU A 135 -18.11 -4.69 13.90
CA LEU A 135 -18.02 -5.01 15.33
C LEU A 135 -19.03 -4.22 16.16
N ARG A 136 -19.19 -2.91 15.88
CA ARG A 136 -20.20 -2.07 16.55
C ARG A 136 -21.62 -2.57 16.31
N ASP A 137 -21.94 -3.01 15.09
CA ASP A 137 -23.24 -3.60 14.76
C ASP A 137 -23.54 -4.88 15.56
N ARG A 138 -22.50 -5.56 16.06
CA ARG A 138 -22.60 -6.73 16.93
C ARG A 138 -22.54 -6.38 18.42
N GLY A 139 -22.56 -5.09 18.78
CA GLY A 139 -22.45 -4.62 20.16
C GLY A 139 -21.04 -4.78 20.76
N LEU A 140 -20.01 -4.97 19.93
CA LEU A 140 -18.63 -5.10 20.37
C LEU A 140 -17.90 -3.76 20.22
N THR A 141 -16.98 -3.47 21.15
CA THR A 141 -16.08 -2.30 21.06
C THR A 141 -14.89 -2.63 20.18
N PRO A 142 -14.69 -1.94 19.04
CA PRO A 142 -13.50 -2.11 18.21
C PRO A 142 -12.25 -1.63 18.94
N ASP A 143 -11.15 -2.36 18.82
CA ASP A 143 -9.84 -1.88 19.27
C ASP A 143 -9.43 -0.62 18.48
N ALA A 144 -8.76 0.32 19.15
CA ALA A 144 -8.31 1.57 18.56
C ALA A 144 -7.04 1.38 17.71
N ASP A 145 -6.21 0.40 18.04
CA ASP A 145 -5.06 0.01 17.23
C ASP A 145 -5.52 -0.96 16.12
N TYR A 146 -5.23 -0.63 14.86
CA TYR A 146 -5.69 -1.43 13.73
C TYR A 146 -5.04 -2.83 13.67
N SER A 147 -3.85 -3.02 14.27
CA SER A 147 -3.23 -4.35 14.36
C SER A 147 -4.01 -5.23 15.35
N ASN A 148 -4.36 -4.68 16.51
CA ASN A 148 -5.22 -5.35 17.47
C ASN A 148 -6.64 -5.56 16.94
N LEU A 149 -7.18 -4.60 16.19
CA LEU A 149 -8.50 -4.71 15.54
C LEU A 149 -8.52 -5.88 14.54
N SER A 150 -7.47 -6.02 13.74
CA SER A 150 -7.30 -7.18 12.84
C SER A 150 -7.34 -8.49 13.62
N LEU A 151 -6.60 -8.59 14.72
CA LEU A 151 -6.58 -9.78 15.58
C LEU A 151 -7.94 -10.04 16.23
N GLN A 152 -8.61 -8.99 16.72
CA GLN A 152 -9.96 -9.04 17.27
C GLN A 152 -10.95 -9.60 16.24
N PHE A 153 -10.73 -9.32 14.95
CA PHE A 153 -11.53 -9.85 13.85
C PHE A 153 -11.05 -11.21 13.31
N GLY A 154 -10.04 -11.82 13.96
CA GLY A 154 -9.52 -13.14 13.59
C GLY A 154 -8.51 -13.14 12.43
N VAL A 155 -7.98 -11.98 12.06
CA VAL A 155 -7.02 -11.83 10.96
C VAL A 155 -5.63 -11.63 11.55
N LYS A 156 -4.71 -12.55 11.24
CA LYS A 156 -3.31 -12.45 11.69
C LYS A 156 -2.60 -11.28 11.02
N THR A 157 -1.91 -10.48 11.84
CA THR A 157 -1.01 -9.41 11.40
C THR A 157 0.15 -9.97 10.55
N PRO A 158 0.82 -9.14 9.75
CA PRO A 158 2.05 -9.53 9.07
C PRO A 158 3.11 -10.00 10.07
N SER A 159 3.97 -10.92 9.64
CA SER A 159 5.16 -11.30 10.42
C SER A 159 6.15 -10.13 10.52
N ALA A 160 7.11 -10.19 11.44
CA ALA A 160 8.10 -9.13 11.64
C ALA A 160 8.91 -8.79 10.36
N GLY A 161 9.14 -9.76 9.47
CA GLY A 161 9.83 -9.52 8.19
C GLY A 161 8.93 -9.04 7.05
N GLN A 162 7.62 -8.92 7.28
CA GLN A 162 6.61 -8.50 6.30
C GLN A 162 5.92 -7.21 6.71
N ARG A 163 5.83 -6.91 8.00
CA ARG A 163 5.28 -5.67 8.51
C ARG A 163 6.14 -4.50 8.02
N HIS A 164 5.51 -3.41 7.59
CA HIS A 164 6.20 -2.27 6.99
C HIS A 164 6.97 -2.70 5.74
N THR A 165 6.32 -3.55 4.95
CA THR A 165 6.69 -3.78 3.56
C THR A 165 5.42 -3.68 2.75
N ALA A 166 5.46 -2.95 1.63
CA ALA A 166 4.27 -2.73 0.83
C ALA A 166 3.58 -4.05 0.47
N LEU A 167 4.35 -5.07 0.08
CA LEU A 167 3.77 -6.36 -0.28
C LEU A 167 3.20 -7.13 0.92
N GLY A 168 3.86 -7.07 2.08
CA GLY A 168 3.39 -7.73 3.28
C GLY A 168 2.05 -7.17 3.76
N ASP A 169 1.93 -5.85 3.71
CA ASP A 169 0.75 -5.11 4.16
C ASP A 169 -0.39 -5.16 3.12
N ALA A 170 -0.11 -5.10 1.82
CA ALA A 170 -1.11 -5.40 0.78
C ALA A 170 -1.70 -6.83 0.92
N ARG A 171 -0.86 -7.83 1.23
CA ARG A 171 -1.32 -9.20 1.51
C ARG A 171 -2.14 -9.29 2.79
N TRP A 172 -1.86 -8.44 3.78
CA TRP A 172 -2.63 -8.38 5.01
C TRP A 172 -4.01 -7.77 4.77
N ALA A 173 -4.09 -6.64 4.07
CA ALA A 173 -5.36 -6.06 3.62
C ALA A 173 -6.20 -7.06 2.83
N MET A 174 -5.57 -7.85 1.95
CA MET A 174 -6.25 -8.92 1.21
C MET A 174 -6.86 -9.98 2.13
N ARG A 175 -6.09 -10.55 3.06
CA ARG A 175 -6.62 -11.54 4.02
C ARG A 175 -7.74 -10.96 4.89
N TRP A 176 -7.61 -9.68 5.24
CA TRP A 176 -8.61 -9.00 6.07
C TRP A 176 -9.91 -8.80 5.31
N TYR A 177 -9.84 -8.32 4.07
CA TYR A 177 -10.99 -8.18 3.20
C TYR A 177 -11.67 -9.52 2.90
N ASP A 178 -10.88 -10.58 2.65
CA ASP A 178 -11.40 -11.93 2.45
C ASP A 178 -12.21 -12.37 3.68
N ARG A 179 -11.68 -12.14 4.89
CA ARG A 179 -12.38 -12.43 6.15
C ARG A 179 -13.66 -11.61 6.37
N LEU A 180 -13.68 -10.36 5.90
CA LEU A 180 -14.87 -9.49 5.95
C LEU A 180 -15.97 -9.95 4.98
N SER A 181 -15.59 -10.67 3.93
CA SER A 181 -16.47 -11.14 2.87
C SER A 181 -17.05 -12.54 3.13
N GLU A 182 -16.69 -13.18 4.25
CA GLU A 182 -17.25 -14.43 4.77
C GLU A 182 -18.51 -14.20 5.62
#